data_AF-A0A0H3WUV7-F1
#
_entry.id   AF-A0A0H3WUV7-F1
#
_cell.length_a   1.000
_cell.length_b   1.000
_cell.length_c   1.000
_cell.angle_alpha   90.00
_cell.angle_beta   90.00
_cell.angle_gamma   90.00
#
_symmetry.space_group_name_H-M   'P 1'
#
loop_
_entity.id
_entity.type
_entity.pdbx_description
1 polymer ?
#
loop_
_entity_poly.entity_id
_entity_poly.type
_entity_poly.pdbx_seq_one_letter_code
_entity_poly.pdbx_strand_id
1 'polypeptide(L)'
;MSDAFSRAFAVVVNQYRSPRQYTVSVERASEMIAKNIGLFSDGFAAEPHLIVGLFATEAEAWALARRLQRTRTTMQALLQTPARSASSASTASSPANASMSPPELDSSE
;
A
#
# COMPACT_ATOMS: atom_id res chain seq x y z
N MET A 1 3.42 33.42 16.16
CA MET A 1 2.92 32.08 15.79
C MET A 1 1.99 31.59 16.87
N SER A 2 0.83 31.03 16.51
CA SER A 2 -0.15 30.50 17.48
C SER A 2 0.48 29.37 18.33
N ASP A 3 0.31 29.43 19.65
CA ASP A 3 0.78 28.43 20.63
C ASP A 3 0.33 26.99 20.27
N ALA A 4 -0.81 26.87 19.59
CA ALA A 4 -1.32 25.59 19.12
C ALA A 4 -0.39 24.91 18.10
N PHE A 5 0.18 25.68 17.16
CA PHE A 5 1.06 25.12 16.14
C PHE A 5 2.42 24.74 16.74
N SER A 6 2.90 25.52 17.70
CA SER A 6 4.16 25.24 18.41
C SER A 6 4.10 23.93 19.21
N ARG A 7 2.91 23.49 19.64
CA ARG A 7 2.70 22.26 20.40
C ARG A 7 2.25 21.08 19.56
N ALA A 8 1.81 21.32 18.32
CA ALA A 8 1.29 20.29 17.43
C ALA A 8 2.38 19.28 17.03
N PHE A 9 1.93 18.09 16.67
CA PHE A 9 2.73 16.99 16.14
C PHE A 9 2.51 16.86 14.65
N ALA A 10 3.60 16.75 13.89
CA ALA A 10 3.59 16.52 12.46
C ALA A 10 3.90 15.05 12.17
N VAL A 11 3.12 14.44 11.29
CA VAL A 11 3.51 13.17 10.67
C VAL A 11 4.30 13.51 9.42
N VAL A 12 5.52 12.99 9.36
CA VAL A 12 6.50 13.34 8.35
C VAL A 12 6.90 12.08 7.58
N VAL A 13 6.83 12.17 6.26
CA VAL A 13 7.35 11.14 5.36
C VAL A 13 8.73 11.60 4.89
N ASN A 14 9.76 10.81 5.18
CA ASN A 14 11.13 11.12 4.76
C ASN A 14 11.57 10.20 3.63
N GLN A 15 12.45 10.71 2.76
CA GLN A 15 13.11 9.93 1.71
C GLN A 15 12.13 9.18 0.79
N TYR A 16 11.03 9.83 0.40
CA TYR A 16 10.05 9.21 -0.47
C TYR A 16 10.63 8.92 -1.86
N ARG A 17 10.69 7.65 -2.23
CA ARG A 17 11.11 7.17 -3.56
C ARG A 17 9.99 6.45 -4.30
N SER A 18 9.14 5.74 -3.58
CA SER A 18 7.99 5.03 -4.13
C SER A 18 7.00 4.67 -3.01
N PRO A 19 5.78 4.18 -3.31
CA PRO A 19 4.85 3.69 -2.30
C PRO A 19 5.38 2.54 -1.41
N ARG A 20 6.52 1.92 -1.77
CA ARG A 20 7.20 0.88 -0.97
C ARG A 20 8.39 1.41 -0.19
N GLN A 21 8.93 2.56 -0.58
CA GLN A 21 10.22 3.06 -0.10
C GLN A 21 10.07 4.50 0.36
N TYR A 22 9.84 4.63 1.65
CA TYR A 22 9.86 5.86 2.44
C TYR A 22 9.92 5.47 3.91
N THR A 23 10.33 6.40 4.78
CA THR A 23 10.21 6.26 6.23
C THR A 23 9.17 7.24 6.76
N VAL A 24 8.64 6.96 7.95
CA VAL A 24 7.64 7.82 8.60
C VAL A 24 8.11 8.12 10.01
N SER A 25 8.15 9.40 10.37
CA SER A 25 8.42 9.91 11.72
C SER A 25 7.23 10.73 12.23
N VAL A 26 7.18 10.90 13.55
CA VAL A 26 6.35 11.90 14.21
C VAL A 26 7.30 12.91 14.85
N GLU A 27 7.13 14.18 14.52
CA GLU A 27 8.02 15.26 14.95
C GLU A 27 7.20 16.44 15.47
N ARG A 28 7.84 17.40 16.15
CA ARG A 28 7.14 18.64 16.51
C ARG A 28 6.92 19.48 15.26
N ALA A 29 5.72 20.02 15.11
CA ALA A 29 5.39 20.85 13.94
C ALA A 29 6.27 22.11 13.88
N SER A 30 6.66 22.65 15.05
CA SER A 30 7.63 23.75 15.17
C SER A 30 9.02 23.39 14.63
N GLU A 31 9.53 22.19 14.93
CA GLU A 31 10.80 21.68 14.40
C GLU A 31 10.75 21.54 12.88
N MET A 32 9.63 21.04 12.35
CA MET A 32 9.43 20.92 10.90
C MET A 32 9.35 22.28 10.21
N ILE A 33 8.71 23.27 10.83
CA ILE A 33 8.76 24.65 10.33
C ILE A 33 10.19 25.17 10.35
N ALA A 34 10.93 24.99 11.44
CA ALA A 34 12.30 25.48 11.55
C ALA A 34 13.20 24.86 10.47
N LYS A 35 13.07 23.55 10.20
CA LYS A 35 13.76 22.86 9.10
C LYS A 35 13.41 23.46 7.74
N ASN A 36 12.14 23.77 7.49
CA ASN A 36 11.70 24.39 6.23
C ASN A 36 12.16 25.85 6.11
N ILE A 37 12.19 26.62 7.19
CA ILE A 37 12.74 27.98 7.16
C ILE A 37 14.24 27.93 6.86
N GLY A 38 14.98 27.03 7.50
CA GLY A 38 16.40 26.79 7.25
C GLY A 38 16.71 26.50 5.78
N LEU A 39 15.84 25.75 5.09
CA LEU A 39 15.95 25.53 3.64
C LEU A 39 15.98 26.85 2.85
N PHE A 40 15.10 27.79 3.18
CA PHE A 40 15.01 29.06 2.46
C PHE A 40 16.05 30.09 2.90
N SER A 41 16.54 30.02 4.14
CA SER A 41 17.59 30.92 4.63
C SER A 41 18.99 30.47 4.23
N ASP A 42 19.28 29.17 4.36
CA ASP A 42 20.62 28.62 4.23
C ASP A 42 20.84 27.99 2.83
N GLY A 43 19.79 27.97 2.00
CA GLY A 43 19.83 27.50 0.62
C GLY A 43 20.04 25.99 0.47
N PHE A 44 19.96 25.21 1.56
CA PHE A 44 20.22 23.77 1.55
C PHE A 44 19.04 22.99 2.15
N ALA A 45 18.51 22.04 1.38
CA ALA A 45 17.57 21.04 1.90
C ALA A 45 18.37 19.94 2.59
N ALA A 46 18.40 19.97 3.93
CA ALA A 46 19.08 18.94 4.71
C ALA A 46 18.62 17.53 4.29
N GLU A 47 17.30 17.31 4.16
CA GLU A 47 16.72 16.08 3.64
C GLU A 47 15.34 16.31 2.98
N PRO A 48 14.99 15.57 1.91
CA PRO A 48 13.65 15.61 1.31
C PRO A 48 12.63 14.95 2.24
N HIS A 49 11.67 15.75 2.69
CA HIS A 49 10.60 15.33 3.58
C HIS A 49 9.25 15.95 3.20
N LEU A 50 8.16 15.29 3.59
CA LEU A 50 6.78 15.73 3.32
C LEU A 50 5.98 15.70 4.62
N ILE A 51 5.33 16.82 4.96
CA ILE A 51 4.36 16.86 6.06
C ILE A 51 3.02 16.35 5.53
N VAL A 52 2.52 15.26 6.09
CA VAL A 52 1.29 14.60 5.63
C VAL A 52 0.11 14.73 6.60
N GLY A 53 0.35 15.25 7.80
CA GLY A 53 -0.69 15.54 8.77
C GLY A 53 -0.17 16.32 9.98
N LEU A 54 -1.06 17.09 10.60
CA LEU A 54 -0.82 17.85 11.81
C LEU A 54 -1.87 17.48 12.86
N PHE A 55 -1.43 17.21 14.08
CA PHE A 55 -2.26 16.68 15.15
C PHE A 55 -2.01 17.42 16.45
N ALA A 56 -3.06 17.56 17.26
CA ALA A 56 -2.93 18.14 18.60
C ALA A 56 -2.22 17.18 19.57
N THR A 57 -2.40 15.87 19.37
CA THR A 57 -1.83 14.84 20.24
C THR A 57 -0.84 13.94 19.51
N GLU A 58 0.16 13.45 20.24
CA GLU A 58 1.16 12.53 19.70
C GLU A 58 0.53 11.18 19.30
N ALA A 59 -0.47 10.73 20.07
CA ALA A 59 -1.13 9.46 19.85
C ALA A 59 -1.86 9.39 18.50
N GLU A 60 -2.54 10.46 18.12
CA GLU A 60 -3.21 10.59 16.81
C GLU A 60 -2.20 10.63 15.66
N ALA A 61 -1.11 11.39 15.83
CA ALA A 61 -0.02 11.42 14.85
C ALA A 61 0.57 10.01 14.64
N TRP A 62 0.85 9.29 15.72
CA TRP A 62 1.33 7.91 15.64
C TRP A 62 0.29 6.94 15.05
N ALA A 63 -1.01 7.18 15.24
CA ALA A 63 -2.05 6.38 14.60
C ALA A 63 -1.99 6.50 13.07
N LEU A 64 -1.83 7.73 12.54
CA LEU A 64 -1.62 7.94 11.12
C LEU A 64 -0.27 7.36 10.65
N ALA A 65 0.81 7.59 11.39
CA ALA A 65 2.13 7.08 11.04
C ALA A 65 2.14 5.54 10.89
N ARG A 66 1.52 4.83 11.85
CA ARG A 66 1.34 3.37 11.80
C ARG A 66 0.44 2.94 10.64
N ARG A 67 -0.58 3.73 10.29
CA ARG A 67 -1.42 3.45 9.11
C ARG A 67 -0.59 3.51 7.82
N LEU A 68 0.22 4.56 7.64
CA LEU A 68 1.11 4.70 6.50
C LEU A 68 2.13 3.56 6.42
N GLN A 69 2.78 3.22 7.55
CA GLN A 69 3.71 2.09 7.62
C GLN A 69 3.03 0.76 7.23
N ARG A 70 1.81 0.50 7.70
CA ARG A 70 1.04 -0.68 7.28
C ARG A 70 0.72 -0.66 5.79
N THR A 71 0.27 0.47 5.25
CA THR A 71 0.00 0.62 3.81
C THR A 71 1.26 0.33 2.98
N ARG A 72 2.43 0.82 3.40
CA ARG A 72 3.72 0.52 2.76
C ARG A 72 3.98 -0.99 2.73
N THR A 73 3.83 -1.66 3.87
CA THR A 73 4.02 -3.11 4.00
C THR A 73 3.04 -3.90 3.12
N THR A 74 1.76 -3.51 3.10
CA THR A 74 0.74 -4.14 2.24
C THR A 74 1.07 -3.96 0.76
N MET A 75 1.46 -2.75 0.33
CA MET A 75 1.87 -2.48 -1.05
C MET A 75 3.11 -3.28 -1.45
N GLN A 76 4.06 -3.44 -0.54
CA GLN A 76 5.23 -4.29 -0.78
C GLN A 76 4.83 -5.75 -1.01
N ALA A 77 3.92 -6.29 -0.21
CA ALA A 77 3.42 -7.66 -0.38
C ALA A 77 2.67 -7.84 -1.71
N LEU A 78 1.73 -6.94 -2.04
CA LEU A 78 0.92 -7.03 -3.27
C LEU A 78 1.78 -7.01 -4.54
N LEU A 79 2.86 -6.21 -4.55
CA LEU A 79 3.76 -6.09 -5.69
C LEU A 79 4.83 -7.19 -5.76
N GLN A 80 5.01 -7.98 -4.68
CA GLN A 80 5.89 -9.13 -4.66
C GLN A 80 5.17 -10.43 -5.00
N THR A 81 3.84 -10.51 -4.80
CA THR A 81 3.04 -11.66 -5.20
C THR A 81 3.07 -11.80 -6.72
N PRO A 82 3.73 -12.81 -7.30
CA PRO A 82 3.63 -13.08 -8.72
C PRO A 82 2.16 -13.43 -9.03
N ALA A 83 1.63 -12.95 -10.14
CA ALA A 83 0.29 -13.31 -10.62
C ALA A 83 0.22 -14.81 -11.02
N ARG A 84 0.32 -15.72 -10.06
CA ARG A 84 -0.06 -17.11 -10.23
C ARG A 84 -1.58 -17.19 -10.09
N SER A 85 -2.29 -17.03 -11.22
CA SER A 85 -3.61 -17.63 -11.53
C SER A 85 -4.39 -16.77 -12.52
N ALA A 86 -3.92 -16.68 -13.77
CA ALA A 86 -4.78 -16.29 -14.90
C ALA A 86 -4.53 -17.20 -16.11
N SER A 87 -4.11 -18.44 -15.87
CA SER A 87 -3.92 -19.44 -16.93
C SER A 87 -4.08 -20.84 -16.34
N SER A 88 -5.33 -21.27 -16.24
CA SER A 88 -5.70 -22.68 -16.35
C SER A 88 -7.16 -22.76 -16.80
N ALA A 89 -7.33 -23.28 -18.02
CA ALA A 89 -8.54 -23.87 -18.58
C ALA A 89 -9.68 -22.93 -19.04
N SER A 90 -9.44 -22.24 -20.16
CA SER A 90 -10.44 -22.15 -21.21
C SER A 90 -10.63 -23.56 -21.81
N THR A 91 -11.69 -24.27 -21.41
CA THR A 91 -12.19 -25.44 -22.16
C THR A 91 -13.68 -25.25 -22.41
N ALA A 92 -13.99 -24.46 -23.43
CA ALA A 92 -15.32 -24.42 -24.01
C ALA A 92 -15.29 -25.22 -25.32
N SER A 93 -15.88 -26.42 -25.30
CA SER A 93 -16.50 -27.08 -26.46
C SER A 93 -17.16 -28.41 -26.05
N SER A 94 -18.45 -28.38 -25.76
CA SER A 94 -19.39 -29.48 -26.06
C SER A 94 -19.95 -29.23 -27.49
N PRO A 95 -20.59 -30.17 -28.24
CA PRO A 95 -21.13 -31.49 -27.87
C PRO A 95 -20.88 -32.62 -28.92
N ALA A 96 -21.48 -33.80 -28.70
CA ALA A 96 -22.03 -34.77 -29.69
C ALA A 96 -21.48 -36.22 -29.65
N ASN A 97 -22.44 -37.15 -29.68
CA ASN A 97 -22.34 -38.57 -30.06
C ASN A 97 -21.80 -39.59 -29.03
N ALA A 98 -22.55 -39.78 -27.93
CA ALA A 98 -22.61 -41.10 -27.29
C ALA A 98 -23.67 -41.94 -28.01
N SER A 99 -23.23 -42.66 -29.05
CA SER A 99 -24.03 -43.66 -29.75
C SER A 99 -24.36 -44.79 -28.77
N MET A 100 -25.62 -44.87 -28.34
CA MET A 100 -26.18 -46.03 -27.65
C MET A 100 -26.28 -47.19 -28.66
N SER A 101 -25.57 -48.28 -28.41
CA SER A 101 -25.83 -49.58 -29.06
C SER A 101 -26.31 -50.55 -27.98
N PRO A 102 -27.49 -51.18 -28.15
CA PRO A 102 -27.99 -52.19 -27.21
C PRO A 102 -27.32 -53.56 -27.47
N PRO A 103 -27.08 -54.39 -26.44
CA PRO A 103 -26.72 -55.79 -26.66
C PRO A 103 -27.95 -56.61 -27.09
N GLU A 104 -27.77 -57.40 -28.14
CA GLU A 104 -28.76 -58.26 -28.80
C GLU A 104 -29.22 -59.42 -27.90
N LEU A 105 -30.52 -59.74 -28.02
CA LEU A 105 -31.17 -60.94 -27.48
C LEU A 105 -30.79 -62.16 -28.33
N ASP A 106 -30.05 -63.11 -27.74
CA ASP A 106 -29.90 -64.44 -28.32
C ASP A 106 -30.97 -65.37 -27.75
N SER A 107 -31.75 -65.96 -28.65
CA SER A 107 -32.87 -66.87 -28.38
C SER A 107 -32.62 -68.19 -29.11
N SER A 108 -32.85 -69.31 -28.42
CA SER A 108 -32.91 -70.71 -28.93
C SER A 108 -31.54 -71.36 -29.12
N GLU A 109 -31.27 -72.56 -28.61
CA GLU A 109 -32.05 -73.80 -28.64
C GLU A 109 -31.95 -74.64 -27.34
#